data_AF-A0AAD5JJ14-F1
#
_entry.id   AF-A0AAD5JJ14-F1
#
_cell.length_a   1.000
_cell.length_b   1.000
_cell.length_c   1.000
_cell.angle_alpha   90.00
_cell.angle_beta   90.00
_cell.angle_gamma   90.00
#
_symmetry.space_group_name_H-M   'P 1'
#
loop_
_entity.id
_entity.type
_entity.pdbx_description
1 polymer ?
#
loop_
_entity_poly.entity_id
_entity_poly.type
_entity_poly.pdbx_seq_one_letter_code
_entity_poly.pdbx_strand_id
1 'polypeptide(L)'
;MSKLSNLKFDALKVSGENYMSWVIDAGLYLKSQGLYYTIYDNQANEQDRSTAMVIIRHHLHEDLKAQYLTVTEPEDLWRELKDRYDHQQNVTLPIARYEWLNLRFQDHKSVSNYNSDLFRITTMMKLCGEEVSEKEMLEKTFTTFHASNIILQQQYRERRFSKYSELISCLLVAEKNNELLIKNHESHPTGSKAFPEVNANTVGYHGRGRNRGRGYGRGYGRNTNRGRGNGRNPGRNPGRGHGRSSRRGRGYSGPSEYKRKGIQNMPNAKEGVCYRCGCYNHWSNECSTPKHLVELYQASIKEKGKISETHLIENPYPMDITHLNVTDFFEDPKDKLTASIGDGNVHTN
;
A
#
# COMPACT_ATOMS: atom_id res chain seq x y z
N MET A 1 -7.60 36.38 31.20
CA MET A 1 -8.67 36.65 30.20
C MET A 1 -8.10 37.50 29.07
N SER A 2 -7.23 36.92 28.25
CA SER A 2 -6.78 37.56 27.01
C SER A 2 -7.86 37.36 25.94
N LYS A 3 -8.48 38.45 25.49
CA LYS A 3 -9.09 38.45 24.16
C LYS A 3 -7.92 38.33 23.19
N LEU A 4 -7.66 37.12 22.69
CA LEU A 4 -6.83 36.94 21.51
C LEU A 4 -7.47 37.80 20.42
N SER A 5 -6.80 38.88 20.04
CA SER A 5 -7.19 39.65 18.88
C SER A 5 -7.00 38.74 17.68
N ASN A 6 -8.11 38.38 17.02
CA ASN A 6 -8.09 37.46 15.89
C ASN A 6 -7.29 38.08 14.74
N LEU A 7 -6.01 37.69 14.67
CA LEU A 7 -5.12 37.99 13.54
C LEU A 7 -5.77 37.48 12.24
N LYS A 8 -5.51 38.18 11.13
CA LYS A 8 -6.05 37.79 9.82
C LYS A 8 -5.21 36.68 9.15
N PHE A 9 -3.95 36.58 9.55
CA PHE A 9 -2.95 35.59 9.15
C PHE A 9 -1.92 35.47 10.30
N ASP A 10 -1.00 34.51 10.23
CA ASP A 10 -0.03 34.29 11.31
C ASP A 10 0.88 35.52 11.54
N ALA A 11 1.22 35.79 12.80
CA ALA A 11 2.18 36.86 13.11
C ALA A 11 3.61 36.48 12.67
N LEU A 12 4.40 37.47 12.26
CA LEU A 12 5.82 37.27 11.94
C LEU A 12 6.58 36.79 13.18
N LYS A 13 7.13 35.58 13.12
CA LYS A 13 7.96 35.00 14.18
C LYS A 13 9.27 35.79 14.31
N VAL A 14 9.79 35.89 15.54
CA VAL A 14 11.11 36.48 15.83
C VAL A 14 12.25 35.77 15.08
N SER A 15 12.11 34.47 14.81
CA SER A 15 13.10 33.69 14.04
C SER A 15 13.10 33.96 12.54
N GLY A 16 12.05 34.59 11.99
CA GLY A 16 11.92 34.82 10.55
C GLY A 16 11.50 33.59 9.71
N GLU A 17 11.31 32.41 10.31
CA GLU A 17 10.96 31.17 9.59
C GLU A 17 9.73 31.31 8.67
N ASN A 18 8.73 32.10 9.10
CA ASN A 18 7.50 32.35 8.34
C ASN A 18 7.53 33.69 7.59
N TYR A 19 8.70 34.33 7.42
CA TYR A 19 8.81 35.63 6.77
C TYR A 19 8.28 35.61 5.33
N MET A 20 8.64 34.61 4.52
CA MET A 20 8.21 34.53 3.12
C MET A 20 6.68 34.40 2.97
N SER A 21 6.02 33.60 3.82
CA SER A 21 4.56 33.52 3.84
C SER A 21 3.92 34.79 4.40
N TRP A 22 4.49 35.35 5.49
CA TRP A 22 4.01 36.57 6.12
C TRP A 22 4.03 37.77 5.16
N VAL A 23 5.08 37.93 4.35
CA VAL A 23 5.18 39.00 3.34
C VAL A 23 4.05 38.90 2.32
N ILE A 24 3.71 37.68 1.89
CA ILE A 24 2.62 37.44 0.94
C ILE A 24 1.27 37.72 1.60
N ASP A 25 1.01 37.19 2.79
CA ASP A 25 -0.26 37.36 3.48
C ASP A 25 -0.50 38.82 3.88
N ALA A 26 0.52 39.51 4.43
CA ALA A 26 0.47 40.92 4.77
C ALA A 26 0.31 41.79 3.51
N GLY A 27 1.04 41.49 2.43
CA GLY A 27 0.93 42.19 1.16
C GLY A 27 -0.46 42.04 0.51
N LEU A 28 -0.99 40.81 0.48
CA LEU A 28 -2.35 40.54 0.01
C LEU A 28 -3.40 41.22 0.89
N TYR A 29 -3.22 41.22 2.21
CA TYR A 29 -4.14 41.89 3.12
C TYR A 29 -4.13 43.41 2.94
N LEU A 30 -2.95 44.06 2.91
CA LEU A 30 -2.83 45.48 2.59
C LEU A 30 -3.44 45.82 1.23
N LYS A 31 -3.24 44.97 0.21
CA LYS A 31 -3.85 45.13 -1.12
C LYS A 31 -5.38 45.02 -1.07
N SER A 32 -5.93 44.11 -0.26
CA SER A 32 -7.38 43.99 -0.07
C SER A 32 -8.00 45.23 0.59
N GLN A 33 -7.22 45.98 1.39
CA GLN A 33 -7.65 47.22 2.03
C GLN A 33 -7.33 48.48 1.17
N GLY A 34 -6.72 48.31 -0.01
CA GLY A 34 -6.26 49.43 -0.85
C GLY A 34 -4.97 50.11 -0.37
N LEU A 35 -4.35 49.62 0.69
CA LEU A 35 -3.21 50.24 1.38
C LEU A 35 -1.83 49.79 0.88
N TYR A 36 -1.76 48.88 -0.10
CA TYR A 36 -0.49 48.29 -0.56
C TYR A 36 0.53 49.30 -1.10
N TYR A 37 0.09 50.46 -1.58
CA TYR A 37 1.00 51.50 -2.08
C TYR A 37 1.80 52.18 -0.94
N THR A 38 1.26 52.21 0.28
CA THR A 38 1.88 52.88 1.44
C THR A 38 3.21 52.29 1.89
N ILE A 39 3.55 51.06 1.48
CA ILE A 39 4.84 50.39 1.80
C ILE A 39 5.93 50.67 0.75
N TYR A 40 5.65 51.53 -0.23
CA TYR A 40 6.57 51.97 -1.30
C TYR A 40 6.52 53.48 -1.59
N ASP A 41 5.52 54.18 -1.06
CA ASP A 41 5.28 55.60 -1.34
C ASP A 41 4.98 56.38 -0.04
N ASN A 42 6.01 57.05 0.47
CA ASN A 42 5.93 58.00 1.58
C ASN A 42 5.02 59.23 1.31
N GLN A 43 4.54 59.48 0.08
CA GLN A 43 3.57 60.56 -0.20
C GLN A 43 2.11 60.14 0.06
N ALA A 44 1.88 58.90 0.52
CA ALA A 44 0.56 58.42 0.88
C ALA A 44 -0.14 59.25 1.97
N ASN A 45 -1.48 59.26 1.94
CA ASN A 45 -2.32 59.92 2.94
C ASN A 45 -1.95 59.46 4.37
N GLU A 46 -1.88 60.40 5.32
CA GLU A 46 -1.51 60.13 6.72
C GLU A 46 -2.43 59.09 7.38
N GLN A 47 -3.73 59.11 7.05
CA GLN A 47 -4.69 58.11 7.51
C GLN A 47 -4.37 56.71 6.97
N ASP A 48 -4.02 56.60 5.70
CA ASP A 48 -3.69 55.33 5.04
C ASP A 48 -2.37 54.78 5.59
N ARG A 49 -1.34 55.64 5.75
CA ARG A 49 -0.06 55.28 6.38
C ARG A 49 -0.25 54.79 7.82
N SER A 50 -1.06 55.51 8.61
CA SER A 50 -1.41 55.12 9.98
C SER A 50 -2.14 53.78 10.04
N THR A 51 -3.08 53.55 9.11
CA THR A 51 -3.85 52.30 9.05
C THR A 51 -2.97 51.12 8.63
N ALA A 52 -2.09 51.30 7.64
CA ALA A 52 -1.12 50.31 7.23
C ALA A 52 -0.13 49.97 8.36
N MET A 53 0.38 50.99 9.08
CA MET A 53 1.26 50.81 10.24
C MET A 53 0.58 49.99 11.35
N VAL A 54 -0.68 50.29 11.69
CA VAL A 54 -1.46 49.50 12.66
C VAL A 54 -1.62 48.06 12.19
N ILE A 55 -1.94 47.82 10.91
CA ILE A 55 -2.07 46.48 10.34
C ILE A 55 -0.77 45.69 10.41
N ILE A 56 0.35 46.29 9.99
CA ILE A 56 1.67 45.62 9.99
C ILE A 56 2.05 45.28 11.44
N ARG A 57 2.05 46.26 12.36
CA ARG A 57 2.38 46.05 13.77
C ARG A 57 1.47 45.02 14.45
N HIS A 58 0.19 44.95 14.08
CA HIS A 58 -0.73 43.96 14.63
C HIS A 58 -0.29 42.52 14.36
N HIS A 59 0.29 42.27 13.18
CA HIS A 59 0.76 40.96 12.73
C HIS A 59 2.26 40.75 12.97
N LEU A 60 2.89 41.47 13.89
CA LEU A 60 4.24 41.17 14.39
C LEU A 60 4.19 40.41 15.72
N HIS A 61 5.20 39.58 16.00
CA HIS A 61 5.43 39.08 17.36
C HIS A 61 5.69 40.24 18.34
N GLU A 62 5.35 40.07 19.62
CA GLU A 62 5.42 41.15 20.62
C GLU A 62 6.83 41.72 20.77
N ASP A 63 7.86 40.86 20.77
CA ASP A 63 9.26 41.30 20.82
C ASP A 63 9.68 42.14 19.59
N LEU A 64 9.09 41.87 18.42
CA LEU A 64 9.33 42.67 17.22
C LEU A 64 8.58 44.00 17.30
N LYS A 65 7.35 44.03 17.80
CA LYS A 65 6.66 45.30 18.09
C LYS A 65 7.51 46.17 19.00
N ALA A 66 8.05 45.60 20.09
CA ALA A 66 8.91 46.28 21.04
C ALA A 66 10.19 46.85 20.40
N GLN A 67 10.83 46.11 19.50
CA GLN A 67 12.02 46.56 18.76
C GLN A 67 11.72 47.69 17.77
N TYR A 68 10.55 47.65 17.10
CA TYR A 68 10.18 48.61 16.06
C TYR A 68 9.19 49.70 16.53
N LEU A 69 9.04 49.93 17.84
CA LEU A 69 8.10 50.93 18.40
C LEU A 69 8.34 52.35 17.86
N THR A 70 9.59 52.71 17.61
CA THR A 70 10.02 54.05 17.17
C THR A 70 9.88 54.31 15.68
N VAL A 71 9.72 53.27 14.85
CA VAL A 71 9.58 53.42 13.39
C VAL A 71 8.16 53.91 13.09
N THR A 72 8.01 55.15 12.62
CA THR A 72 6.69 55.78 12.42
C THR A 72 6.08 55.51 11.04
N GLU A 73 6.92 55.29 10.02
CA GLU A 73 6.47 55.13 8.64
C GLU A 73 6.34 53.65 8.22
N PRO A 74 5.28 53.28 7.47
CA PRO A 74 5.07 51.90 7.03
C PRO A 74 6.09 51.43 5.98
N GLU A 75 6.58 52.32 5.11
CA GLU A 75 7.67 52.02 4.16
C GLU A 75 8.96 51.65 4.90
N ASP A 76 9.36 52.46 5.89
CA ASP A 76 10.55 52.23 6.70
C ASP A 76 10.46 50.91 7.48
N LEU A 77 9.31 50.64 8.12
CA LEU A 77 9.10 49.38 8.84
C LEU A 77 9.14 48.17 7.90
N TRP A 78 8.52 48.27 6.73
CA TRP A 78 8.53 47.20 5.73
C TRP A 78 9.95 46.93 5.20
N ARG A 79 10.73 48.00 4.97
CA ARG A 79 12.14 47.92 4.55
C ARG A 79 13.03 47.33 5.64
N GLU A 80 12.92 47.75 6.90
CA GLU A 80 13.71 47.20 8.00
C GLU A 80 13.38 45.72 8.30
N LEU A 81 12.12 45.34 8.20
CA LEU A 81 11.72 43.92 8.29
C LEU A 81 12.29 43.12 7.11
N LYS A 82 12.31 43.69 5.91
CA LYS A 82 12.95 43.08 4.75
C LYS A 82 14.45 42.90 4.97
N ASP A 83 15.19 43.96 5.24
CA ASP A 83 16.64 43.91 5.42
C ASP A 83 17.05 42.91 6.52
N ARG A 84 16.22 42.77 7.57
CA ARG A 84 16.42 41.76 8.61
C ARG A 84 16.21 40.33 8.15
N TYR A 85 15.21 40.04 7.32
CA TYR A 85 14.75 38.68 7.02
C TYR A 85 14.91 38.22 5.56
N ASP A 86 15.39 39.06 4.64
CA ASP A 86 15.63 38.70 3.22
C ASP A 86 16.53 37.46 3.08
N HIS A 87 17.48 37.30 4.02
CA HIS A 87 18.37 36.15 4.11
C HIS A 87 17.64 34.81 4.29
N GLN A 88 16.39 34.81 4.77
CA GLN A 88 15.59 33.58 4.94
C GLN A 88 15.34 32.88 3.60
N GLN A 89 15.20 33.62 2.50
CA GLN A 89 15.12 33.05 1.15
C GLN A 89 16.40 32.27 0.81
N ASN A 90 17.56 32.85 1.12
CA ASN A 90 18.88 32.26 0.85
C ASN A 90 19.19 31.03 1.72
N VAL A 91 18.61 30.93 2.92
CA VAL A 91 18.73 29.75 3.80
C VAL A 91 17.73 28.65 3.40
N THR A 92 16.50 29.04 3.06
CA THR A 92 15.39 28.13 2.76
C THR A 92 15.57 27.42 1.42
N LEU A 93 16.02 28.13 0.39
CA LEU A 93 16.11 27.60 -0.97
C LEU A 93 17.08 26.41 -1.10
N PRO A 94 18.30 26.43 -0.55
CA PRO A 94 19.18 25.25 -0.52
C PRO A 94 18.56 24.03 0.18
N ILE A 95 17.81 24.25 1.27
CA ILE A 95 17.11 23.18 2.00
C ILE A 95 16.01 22.58 1.11
N ALA A 96 15.15 23.41 0.53
CA ALA A 96 14.09 22.95 -0.36
C ALA A 96 14.64 22.21 -1.60
N ARG A 97 15.73 22.68 -2.19
CA ARG A 97 16.44 21.98 -3.28
C ARG A 97 17.03 20.63 -2.83
N TYR A 98 17.61 20.56 -1.63
CA TYR A 98 18.14 19.30 -1.08
C TYR A 98 17.01 18.30 -0.81
N GLU A 99 15.90 18.74 -0.23
CA GLU A 99 14.71 17.92 -0.03
C GLU A 99 14.12 17.47 -1.38
N TRP A 100 14.02 18.35 -2.37
CA TRP A 100 13.58 18.00 -3.73
C TRP A 100 14.45 16.92 -4.36
N LEU A 101 15.78 17.04 -4.26
CA LEU A 101 16.72 16.04 -4.80
C LEU A 101 16.56 14.67 -4.14
N ASN A 102 16.34 14.63 -2.82
CA ASN A 102 16.24 13.41 -2.03
C ASN A 102 14.81 12.88 -1.84
N LEU A 103 13.78 13.61 -2.27
CA LEU A 103 12.39 13.19 -2.24
C LEU A 103 12.22 11.92 -3.08
N ARG A 104 11.80 10.81 -2.44
CA ARG A 104 11.49 9.56 -3.14
C ARG A 104 10.12 8.99 -2.78
N PHE A 105 9.36 8.58 -3.78
CA PHE A 105 8.05 7.94 -3.59
C PHE A 105 8.13 6.72 -2.67
N GLN A 106 9.15 5.87 -2.84
CA GLN A 106 9.35 4.66 -2.03
C GLN A 106 9.56 4.88 -0.52
N ASP A 107 9.95 6.09 -0.09
CA ASP A 107 10.25 6.38 1.33
C ASP A 107 8.96 6.68 2.14
N HIS A 108 7.81 6.77 1.47
CA HIS A 108 6.54 7.18 2.05
C HIS A 108 5.60 5.98 2.22
N LYS A 109 4.88 5.93 3.34
CA LYS A 109 3.92 4.86 3.66
C LYS A 109 2.63 4.90 2.82
N SER A 110 2.34 6.03 2.17
CA SER A 110 1.16 6.22 1.34
C SER A 110 1.39 7.26 0.27
N VAL A 111 0.60 7.18 -0.80
CA VAL A 111 0.50 8.17 -1.88
C VAL A 111 0.20 9.56 -1.30
N SER A 112 -0.70 9.64 -0.30
CA SER A 112 -1.07 10.91 0.32
C SER A 112 0.09 11.58 1.06
N ASN A 113 0.93 10.81 1.76
CA ASN A 113 2.07 11.39 2.48
C ASN A 113 3.10 11.95 1.50
N TYR A 114 3.44 11.18 0.45
CA TYR A 114 4.32 11.64 -0.61
C TYR A 114 3.79 12.91 -1.30
N ASN A 115 2.48 12.96 -1.58
CA ASN A 115 1.84 14.13 -2.17
C ASN A 115 1.98 15.38 -1.29
N SER A 116 1.75 15.25 0.01
CA SER A 116 1.90 16.35 0.97
C SER A 116 3.33 16.88 1.02
N ASP A 117 4.35 16.01 1.09
CA ASP A 117 5.75 16.44 1.10
C ASP A 117 6.20 17.02 -0.25
N LEU A 118 5.75 16.45 -1.37
CA LEU A 118 6.02 17.02 -2.70
C LEU A 118 5.46 18.44 -2.81
N PHE A 119 4.20 18.67 -2.45
CA PHE A 119 3.60 20.02 -2.49
C PHE A 119 4.20 20.99 -1.48
N ARG A 120 4.63 20.51 -0.31
CA ARG A 120 5.37 21.32 0.67
C ARG A 120 6.68 21.81 0.05
N ILE A 121 7.48 20.91 -0.52
CA ILE A 121 8.77 21.23 -1.13
C ILE A 121 8.61 22.19 -2.32
N THR A 122 7.71 21.88 -3.28
CA THR A 122 7.52 22.74 -4.46
C THR A 122 6.98 24.13 -4.10
N THR A 123 6.17 24.23 -3.04
CA THR A 123 5.71 25.50 -2.50
C THR A 123 6.87 26.29 -1.88
N MET A 124 7.74 25.66 -1.07
CA MET A 124 8.93 26.33 -0.53
C MET A 124 9.89 26.82 -1.62
N MET A 125 10.09 26.03 -2.69
CA MET A 125 10.87 26.46 -3.86
C MET A 125 10.22 27.66 -4.56
N LYS A 126 8.91 27.60 -4.80
CA LYS A 126 8.15 28.68 -5.46
C LYS A 126 8.14 29.98 -4.66
N LEU A 127 8.01 29.90 -3.32
CA LEU A 127 8.13 31.04 -2.41
C LEU A 127 9.53 31.68 -2.49
N CYS A 128 10.56 30.89 -2.82
CA CYS A 128 11.92 31.38 -3.01
C CYS A 128 12.23 31.80 -4.47
N GLY A 129 11.22 31.87 -5.35
CA GLY A 129 11.37 32.29 -6.74
C GLY A 129 11.74 31.17 -7.73
N GLU A 130 11.79 29.91 -7.31
CA GLU A 130 12.00 28.76 -8.20
C GLU A 130 10.69 28.05 -8.52
N GLU A 131 10.20 28.24 -9.74
CA GLU A 131 9.04 27.50 -10.23
C GLU A 131 9.42 26.05 -10.56
N VAL A 132 8.70 25.11 -9.95
CA VAL A 132 8.73 23.69 -10.33
C VAL A 132 7.53 23.42 -11.23
N SER A 133 7.78 22.94 -12.45
CA SER A 133 6.74 22.69 -13.44
C SER A 133 5.98 21.38 -13.18
N GLU A 134 4.74 21.30 -13.69
CA GLU A 134 3.92 20.07 -13.72
C GLU A 134 4.70 18.86 -14.27
N LYS A 135 5.49 19.08 -15.32
CA LYS A 135 6.35 18.05 -15.93
C LYS A 135 7.43 17.56 -14.96
N GLU A 136 8.05 18.45 -14.20
CA GLU A 136 9.07 18.07 -13.21
C GLU A 136 8.45 17.34 -12.01
N MET A 137 7.24 17.68 -11.59
CA MET A 137 6.48 16.96 -10.56
C MET A 137 6.10 15.54 -11.02
N LEU A 138 5.65 15.39 -12.27
CA LEU A 138 5.39 14.11 -12.92
C LEU A 138 6.68 13.27 -13.01
N GLU A 139 7.75 13.82 -13.58
CA GLU A 139 9.03 13.11 -13.75
C GLU A 139 9.70 12.77 -12.41
N LYS A 140 9.67 13.65 -11.40
CA LYS A 140 10.12 13.35 -10.03
C LYS A 140 9.39 12.15 -9.44
N THR A 141 8.07 12.09 -9.65
CA THR A 141 7.25 10.98 -9.16
C THR A 141 7.58 9.69 -9.90
N PHE A 142 7.67 9.72 -11.23
CA PHE A 142 8.04 8.53 -12.00
C PHE A 142 9.47 8.05 -11.74
N THR A 143 10.44 8.94 -11.56
CA THR A 143 11.85 8.55 -11.34
C THR A 143 12.14 8.00 -9.95
N THR A 144 11.20 8.08 -9.02
CA THR A 144 11.41 7.72 -7.61
C THR A 144 10.55 6.56 -7.10
N PHE A 145 9.84 5.88 -8.00
CA PHE A 145 9.27 4.55 -7.71
C PHE A 145 10.37 3.55 -7.33
N HIS A 146 10.03 2.64 -6.42
CA HIS A 146 10.90 1.51 -6.08
C HIS A 146 11.19 0.64 -7.32
N ALA A 147 12.40 0.06 -7.41
CA ALA A 147 12.85 -0.68 -8.60
C ALA A 147 11.96 -1.87 -8.99
N SER A 148 11.28 -2.51 -8.03
CA SER A 148 10.28 -3.57 -8.30
C SER A 148 9.07 -3.08 -9.10
N ASN A 149 8.78 -1.79 -9.06
CA ASN A 149 7.56 -1.19 -9.60
C ASN A 149 7.80 -0.57 -11.00
N ILE A 150 8.86 -0.99 -11.70
CA ILE A 150 9.22 -0.45 -13.02
C ILE A 150 8.11 -0.64 -14.07
N ILE A 151 7.36 -1.75 -14.00
CA ILE A 151 6.21 -2.01 -14.90
C ILE A 151 5.07 -1.02 -14.59
N LEU A 152 4.74 -0.83 -13.31
CA LEU A 152 3.72 0.13 -12.87
C LEU A 152 4.09 1.57 -13.29
N GLN A 153 5.37 1.92 -13.16
CA GLN A 153 5.90 3.21 -13.59
C GLN A 153 5.75 3.42 -15.11
N GLN A 154 6.06 2.41 -15.92
CA GLN A 154 5.85 2.43 -17.38
C GLN A 154 4.36 2.60 -17.73
N GLN A 155 3.47 1.82 -17.10
CA GLN A 155 2.01 1.91 -17.31
C GLN A 155 1.45 3.31 -17.04
N TYR A 156 1.91 4.01 -15.99
CA TYR A 156 1.47 5.39 -15.73
C TYR A 156 2.13 6.42 -16.66
N ARG A 157 3.36 6.20 -17.14
CA ARG A 157 3.99 7.04 -18.16
C ARG A 157 3.27 6.96 -19.51
N GLU A 158 2.80 5.77 -19.89
CA GLU A 158 2.04 5.55 -21.14
C GLU A 158 0.71 6.30 -21.19
N ARG A 159 0.10 6.62 -20.03
CA ARG A 159 -1.12 7.44 -19.95
C ARG A 159 -0.93 8.92 -20.31
N ARG A 160 0.33 9.39 -20.44
CA ARG A 160 0.68 10.76 -20.89
C ARG A 160 -0.07 11.88 -20.16
N PHE A 161 -0.15 11.80 -18.83
CA PHE A 161 -0.73 12.86 -17.99
C PHE A 161 -0.13 14.23 -18.31
N SER A 162 -0.98 15.25 -18.35
CA SER A 162 -0.60 16.64 -18.61
C SER A 162 -0.37 17.42 -17.32
N LYS A 163 -1.05 17.02 -16.24
CA LYS A 163 -0.98 17.62 -14.90
C LYS A 163 -0.68 16.57 -13.85
N TYR A 164 0.09 16.96 -12.84
CA TYR A 164 0.36 16.14 -11.66
C TYR A 164 -0.93 15.74 -10.92
N SER A 165 -1.95 16.61 -10.91
CA SER A 165 -3.28 16.32 -10.34
C SER A 165 -3.95 15.08 -10.95
N GLU A 166 -3.71 14.79 -12.24
CA GLU A 166 -4.28 13.63 -12.94
C GLU A 166 -3.58 12.34 -12.51
N LEU A 167 -2.24 12.37 -12.43
CA LEU A 167 -1.42 11.27 -11.94
C LEU A 167 -1.75 10.92 -10.48
N ILE A 168 -1.76 11.91 -9.59
CA ILE A 168 -1.94 11.64 -8.15
C ILE A 168 -3.34 11.10 -7.83
N SER A 169 -4.37 11.59 -8.54
CA SER A 169 -5.72 11.04 -8.44
C SER A 169 -5.75 9.55 -8.85
N CYS A 170 -5.09 9.18 -9.94
CA CYS A 170 -4.97 7.79 -10.38
C CYS A 170 -4.19 6.92 -9.38
N LEU A 171 -3.14 7.44 -8.75
CA LEU A 171 -2.35 6.73 -7.74
C LEU A 171 -3.15 6.51 -6.45
N LEU A 172 -3.90 7.51 -5.97
CA LEU A 172 -4.75 7.42 -4.79
C LEU A 172 -5.86 6.37 -4.96
N VAL A 173 -6.50 6.33 -6.13
CA VAL A 173 -7.52 5.32 -6.46
C VAL A 173 -6.89 3.91 -6.51
N ALA A 174 -5.71 3.77 -7.13
CA ALA A 174 -5.02 2.49 -7.20
C ALA A 174 -4.55 1.97 -5.83
N GLU A 175 -4.03 2.84 -4.96
CA GLU A 175 -3.69 2.51 -3.57
C GLU A 175 -4.91 1.93 -2.83
N LYS A 176 -6.06 2.62 -2.89
CA LYS A 176 -7.28 2.16 -2.21
C LYS A 176 -7.87 0.89 -2.81
N ASN A 177 -7.82 0.72 -4.13
CA ASN A 177 -8.23 -0.54 -4.76
C ASN A 177 -7.32 -1.71 -4.34
N ASN A 178 -6.01 -1.49 -4.27
CA ASN A 178 -5.06 -2.52 -3.80
C ASN A 178 -5.27 -2.88 -2.33
N GLU A 179 -5.50 -1.90 -1.45
CA GLU A 179 -5.89 -2.15 -0.04
C GLU A 179 -7.15 -3.03 0.06
N LEU A 180 -8.16 -2.79 -0.78
CA LEU A 180 -9.40 -3.57 -0.80
C LEU A 180 -9.18 -4.98 -1.37
N LEU A 181 -8.37 -5.13 -2.42
CA LEU A 181 -8.03 -6.44 -2.99
C LEU A 181 -7.31 -7.33 -1.97
N ILE A 182 -6.37 -6.78 -1.21
CA ILE A 182 -5.68 -7.50 -0.13
C ILE A 182 -6.68 -7.94 0.95
N LYS A 183 -7.53 -7.03 1.44
CA LYS A 183 -8.57 -7.34 2.45
C LYS A 183 -9.56 -8.41 1.96
N ASN A 184 -9.93 -8.39 0.68
CA ASN A 184 -10.81 -9.39 0.08
C ASN A 184 -10.15 -10.77 -0.07
N HIS A 185 -8.83 -10.83 -0.22
CA HIS A 185 -8.07 -12.08 -0.19
C HIS A 185 -7.95 -12.62 1.24
N GLU A 186 -7.63 -11.76 2.21
CA GLU A 186 -7.51 -12.11 3.63
C GLU A 186 -8.84 -12.57 4.25
N SER A 187 -9.98 -11.98 3.85
CA SER A 187 -11.32 -12.38 4.31
C SER A 187 -11.78 -13.74 3.77
N HIS A 188 -11.16 -14.23 2.70
CA HIS A 188 -11.49 -15.48 2.03
C HIS A 188 -10.24 -16.36 1.84
N PRO A 189 -9.70 -16.96 2.92
CA PRO A 189 -8.58 -17.89 2.81
C PRO A 189 -8.93 -19.00 1.81
N THR A 190 -8.11 -19.12 0.76
CA THR A 190 -8.32 -20.00 -0.40
C THR A 190 -8.35 -21.48 0.01
N GLY A 191 -9.53 -21.94 0.45
CA GLY A 191 -9.64 -23.20 1.17
C GLY A 191 -11.03 -23.54 1.71
N SER A 192 -11.99 -22.61 1.71
CA SER A 192 -13.41 -22.87 1.98
C SER A 192 -14.09 -23.64 0.84
N LYS A 193 -13.56 -24.83 0.52
CA LYS A 193 -14.37 -25.90 -0.08
C LYS A 193 -15.60 -26.07 0.79
N ALA A 194 -16.78 -25.95 0.22
CA ALA A 194 -17.94 -26.65 0.77
C ALA A 194 -17.52 -28.12 0.96
N PHE A 195 -17.70 -28.67 2.16
CA PHE A 195 -17.41 -30.08 2.41
C PHE A 195 -18.14 -30.91 1.36
N PRO A 196 -17.47 -31.84 0.66
CA PRO A 196 -18.19 -32.74 -0.24
C PRO A 196 -19.16 -33.54 0.63
N GLU A 197 -20.46 -33.39 0.37
CA GLU A 197 -21.52 -34.00 1.15
C GLU A 197 -21.55 -35.52 0.86
N VAL A 198 -20.71 -36.26 1.58
CA VAL A 198 -20.47 -37.69 1.34
C VAL A 198 -21.15 -38.54 2.43
N ASN A 199 -22.39 -38.89 2.11
CA ASN A 199 -23.06 -40.17 2.37
C ASN A 199 -23.73 -40.48 3.73
N ALA A 200 -24.82 -41.25 3.57
CA ALA A 200 -25.37 -42.29 4.44
C ALA A 200 -26.49 -41.91 5.44
N ASN A 201 -27.73 -42.06 4.95
CA ASN A 201 -28.89 -42.70 5.60
C ASN A 201 -28.83 -42.94 7.13
N THR A 202 -29.77 -42.35 7.87
CA THR A 202 -30.76 -43.14 8.66
C THR A 202 -32.00 -42.31 9.03
N VAL A 203 -33.15 -42.81 8.58
CA VAL A 203 -34.49 -42.81 9.24
C VAL A 203 -34.85 -41.65 10.19
N GLY A 204 -35.71 -40.74 9.72
CA GLY A 204 -36.49 -39.81 10.54
C GLY A 204 -37.92 -39.71 10.02
N TYR A 205 -38.91 -39.91 10.89
CA TYR A 205 -40.32 -40.15 10.51
C TYR A 205 -41.14 -38.83 10.41
N HIS A 206 -42.20 -38.85 9.61
CA HIS A 206 -43.29 -37.85 9.48
C HIS A 206 -43.04 -36.52 8.71
N GLY A 207 -43.85 -36.28 7.66
CA GLY A 207 -44.53 -34.98 7.55
C GLY A 207 -44.64 -34.28 6.18
N ARG A 208 -45.72 -34.58 5.43
CA ARG A 208 -46.43 -33.66 4.50
C ARG A 208 -45.67 -33.04 3.31
N GLY A 209 -45.90 -33.59 2.11
CA GLY A 209 -45.75 -32.89 0.82
C GLY A 209 -46.80 -33.38 -0.18
N ARG A 210 -47.64 -32.50 -0.74
CA ARG A 210 -48.77 -32.86 -1.63
C ARG A 210 -48.37 -32.87 -3.12
N ASN A 211 -48.90 -33.86 -3.84
CA ASN A 211 -49.33 -33.85 -5.26
C ASN A 211 -48.40 -33.27 -6.34
N ARG A 212 -47.89 -34.17 -7.19
CA ARG A 212 -47.92 -34.19 -8.69
C ARG A 212 -47.34 -35.55 -9.09
N GLY A 213 -47.95 -36.43 -9.89
CA GLY A 213 -49.23 -36.42 -10.60
C GLY A 213 -49.10 -37.33 -11.83
N ARG A 214 -50.16 -38.08 -12.17
CA ARG A 214 -50.26 -39.03 -13.32
C ARG A 214 -49.47 -40.34 -13.19
N GLY A 215 -50.19 -41.43 -12.95
CA GLY A 215 -49.67 -42.78 -13.15
C GLY A 215 -49.99 -43.31 -14.54
N TYR A 216 -49.27 -44.36 -14.94
CA TYR A 216 -49.76 -45.37 -15.87
C TYR A 216 -49.21 -46.72 -15.42
N GLY A 217 -50.09 -47.68 -15.15
CA GLY A 217 -49.69 -48.97 -14.60
C GLY A 217 -49.27 -49.97 -15.68
N ARG A 218 -48.49 -50.97 -15.28
CA ARG A 218 -48.49 -52.36 -15.78
C ARG A 218 -47.62 -53.19 -14.83
N GLY A 219 -48.26 -54.02 -14.01
CA GLY A 219 -47.55 -55.04 -13.22
C GLY A 219 -47.56 -56.39 -13.93
N TYR A 220 -46.58 -57.23 -13.63
CA TYR A 220 -46.61 -58.71 -13.66
C TYR A 220 -45.31 -59.13 -12.93
N GLY A 221 -45.36 -59.86 -11.81
CA GLY A 221 -45.34 -61.34 -11.80
C GLY A 221 -43.89 -61.86 -11.80
N ARG A 222 -43.46 -62.85 -11.01
CA ARG A 222 -44.14 -63.82 -10.14
C ARG A 222 -43.24 -64.24 -8.96
N ASN A 223 -43.87 -64.78 -7.91
CA ASN A 223 -43.20 -65.64 -6.91
C ASN A 223 -42.50 -66.84 -7.54
N THR A 224 -41.39 -67.31 -6.96
CA THR A 224 -41.25 -68.63 -6.29
C THR A 224 -39.79 -68.80 -5.82
N ASN A 225 -39.44 -68.99 -4.53
CA ASN A 225 -39.73 -70.05 -3.53
C ASN A 225 -38.62 -71.12 -3.42
N ARG A 226 -38.16 -71.38 -2.18
CA ARG A 226 -37.36 -72.53 -1.70
C ARG A 226 -35.87 -72.56 -2.14
N GLY A 227 -34.90 -72.88 -1.28
CA GLY A 227 -34.98 -73.16 0.17
C GLY A 227 -33.63 -73.63 0.77
N ARG A 228 -33.65 -73.95 2.09
CA ARG A 228 -32.80 -74.90 2.88
C ARG A 228 -31.46 -75.37 2.26
N GLY A 229 -30.28 -75.35 2.90
CA GLY A 229 -29.90 -75.12 4.32
C GLY A 229 -28.95 -76.21 4.85
N ASN A 230 -28.08 -75.86 5.82
CA ASN A 230 -27.23 -76.71 6.71
C ASN A 230 -25.94 -77.40 6.19
N GLY A 231 -24.94 -77.48 7.10
CA GLY A 231 -23.71 -78.30 7.01
C GLY A 231 -22.45 -77.71 7.67
N ARG A 232 -22.46 -77.27 8.93
CA ARG A 232 -21.83 -77.94 10.11
C ARG A 232 -20.47 -78.68 9.89
N ASN A 233 -19.43 -78.07 10.48
CA ASN A 233 -18.10 -78.55 10.97
C ASN A 233 -18.09 -79.89 11.77
N PRO A 234 -16.95 -80.42 12.33
CA PRO A 234 -15.51 -80.02 12.28
C PRO A 234 -14.47 -81.20 12.11
N GLY A 235 -13.15 -80.92 12.09
CA GLY A 235 -12.07 -81.94 12.18
C GLY A 235 -10.67 -81.40 12.54
N ARG A 236 -9.87 -82.19 13.28
CA ARG A 236 -8.75 -81.82 14.17
C ARG A 236 -7.31 -81.88 13.57
N ASN A 237 -6.43 -81.07 14.16
CA ASN A 237 -4.93 -80.96 14.17
C ASN A 237 -4.13 -82.29 14.36
N PRO A 238 -2.75 -82.33 14.44
CA PRO A 238 -1.67 -81.35 14.12
C PRO A 238 -0.36 -81.95 13.48
N GLY A 239 0.68 -81.12 13.20
CA GLY A 239 2.09 -81.55 13.45
C GLY A 239 3.30 -80.96 12.69
N ARG A 240 4.29 -80.43 13.46
CA ARG A 240 5.78 -80.36 13.24
C ARG A 240 6.33 -79.59 12.00
N GLY A 241 7.52 -78.95 12.01
CA GLY A 241 8.54 -78.70 13.04
C GLY A 241 9.89 -78.23 12.44
N HIS A 242 10.83 -77.74 13.27
CA HIS A 242 12.22 -77.27 12.97
C HIS A 242 12.37 -75.85 12.34
N GLY A 243 13.35 -75.00 12.71
CA GLY A 243 14.46 -75.13 13.69
C GLY A 243 14.98 -73.77 14.23
N ARG A 244 15.91 -73.79 15.20
CA ARG A 244 16.44 -72.63 15.97
C ARG A 244 17.97 -72.55 15.98
N SER A 245 18.50 -71.39 16.41
CA SER A 245 19.90 -71.13 16.90
C SER A 245 20.95 -70.88 15.80
N SER A 246 22.00 -70.05 16.00
CA SER A 246 22.79 -69.79 17.23
C SER A 246 23.32 -68.33 17.39
N ARG A 247 24.09 -68.06 18.46
CA ARG A 247 24.60 -66.75 18.95
C ARG A 247 26.15 -66.69 19.05
N ARG A 248 26.67 -65.44 19.28
CA ARG A 248 28.03 -65.01 19.76
C ARG A 248 29.07 -64.83 18.63
N GLY A 249 29.97 -63.82 18.58
CA GLY A 249 30.33 -62.63 19.42
C GLY A 249 31.50 -61.84 18.71
N ARG A 250 32.24 -60.85 19.25
CA ARG A 250 32.22 -60.01 20.48
C ARG A 250 33.31 -58.89 20.39
N GLY A 251 33.02 -57.60 20.66
CA GLY A 251 34.01 -56.49 20.79
C GLY A 251 33.43 -55.11 20.42
N TYR A 252 33.10 -54.17 21.34
CA TYR A 252 33.95 -53.20 22.09
C TYR A 252 34.67 -52.22 21.14
N SER A 253 34.29 -50.93 20.98
CA SER A 253 33.30 -50.06 21.67
C SER A 253 32.65 -49.07 20.63
N GLY A 254 31.77 -48.09 20.91
CA GLY A 254 31.30 -47.45 22.15
C GLY A 254 32.18 -46.24 22.55
N PRO A 255 31.68 -45.16 23.19
CA PRO A 255 30.30 -44.86 23.66
C PRO A 255 29.47 -44.09 22.59
N SER A 256 28.40 -43.29 22.82
CA SER A 256 27.60 -43.01 24.03
C SER A 256 26.08 -42.96 23.76
N GLU A 257 25.49 -41.76 23.58
CA GLU A 257 24.07 -41.43 23.80
C GLU A 257 23.55 -40.43 22.73
N TYR A 258 22.27 -40.35 22.35
CA TYR A 258 21.04 -40.72 23.05
C TYR A 258 20.08 -41.58 22.20
N LYS A 259 19.29 -42.42 22.88
CA LYS A 259 18.15 -43.15 22.28
C LYS A 259 16.95 -42.20 22.08
N ARG A 260 16.24 -42.34 20.96
CA ARG A 260 14.80 -42.03 20.88
C ARG A 260 14.03 -43.21 20.30
N LYS A 261 13.31 -43.93 21.17
CA LYS A 261 12.14 -44.76 20.82
C LYS A 261 10.94 -44.06 21.44
N GLY A 262 9.88 -43.81 20.67
CA GLY A 262 8.69 -43.15 21.22
C GLY A 262 7.88 -42.39 20.17
N ILE A 263 7.13 -43.17 19.39
CA ILE A 263 5.95 -42.81 18.59
C ILE A 263 5.24 -41.51 19.03
N GLN A 264 4.93 -40.62 18.09
CA GLN A 264 3.58 -40.11 17.76
C GLN A 264 3.66 -38.78 16.96
N ASN A 265 2.62 -38.57 16.13
CA ASN A 265 2.37 -37.39 15.28
C ASN A 265 3.31 -37.22 14.06
N MET A 266 2.74 -37.49 12.88
CA MET A 266 3.05 -36.80 11.63
C MET A 266 2.33 -35.44 11.65
N PRO A 267 3.04 -34.29 11.64
CA PRO A 267 2.50 -33.05 11.14
C PRO A 267 2.64 -33.01 9.61
N ASN A 268 1.75 -32.31 8.93
CA ASN A 268 1.75 -32.18 7.47
C ASN A 268 3.10 -31.66 6.93
N ALA A 269 3.52 -32.16 5.76
CA ALA A 269 4.72 -31.70 5.06
C ALA A 269 4.54 -30.27 4.48
N LYS A 270 4.68 -29.26 5.35
CA LYS A 270 4.83 -27.84 5.02
C LYS A 270 5.90 -27.27 5.94
N GLU A 271 7.04 -26.83 5.36
CA GLU A 271 8.12 -25.97 5.93
C GLU A 271 9.55 -26.34 5.42
N GLY A 272 9.69 -26.98 4.26
CA GLY A 272 11.00 -27.26 3.64
C GLY A 272 11.05 -26.89 2.16
N VAL A 273 12.08 -26.13 1.77
CA VAL A 273 12.53 -26.00 0.37
C VAL A 273 13.33 -27.25 0.01
N CYS A 274 13.06 -27.85 -1.15
CA CYS A 274 13.84 -29.00 -1.61
C CYS A 274 15.29 -28.60 -1.98
N TYR A 275 16.28 -29.06 -1.22
CA TYR A 275 17.71 -28.78 -1.45
C TYR A 275 18.27 -29.21 -2.82
N ARG A 276 17.53 -30.00 -3.61
CA ARG A 276 17.93 -30.36 -4.98
C ARG A 276 17.42 -29.38 -6.04
N CYS A 277 16.25 -28.75 -5.89
CA CYS A 277 15.63 -27.97 -6.96
C CYS A 277 15.00 -26.64 -6.55
N GLY A 278 14.98 -26.30 -5.26
CA GLY A 278 14.41 -25.05 -4.76
C GLY A 278 12.88 -25.01 -4.71
N CYS A 279 12.20 -26.05 -5.18
CA CYS A 279 10.74 -26.13 -5.13
C CYS A 279 10.24 -26.59 -3.75
N TYR A 280 9.01 -26.20 -3.42
CA TYR A 280 8.30 -26.63 -2.22
C TYR A 280 7.57 -27.98 -2.43
N ASN A 281 6.92 -28.47 -1.38
CA ASN A 281 5.97 -29.60 -1.37
C ASN A 281 6.56 -31.01 -1.62
N HIS A 282 7.88 -31.21 -1.60
CA HIS A 282 8.50 -32.54 -1.63
C HIS A 282 9.89 -32.57 -0.98
N TRP A 283 10.32 -33.73 -0.49
CA TRP A 283 11.67 -33.90 0.06
C TRP A 283 12.71 -34.16 -1.04
N SER A 284 13.99 -33.87 -0.77
CA SER A 284 15.09 -34.09 -1.73
C SER A 284 15.22 -35.54 -2.22
N ASN A 285 14.76 -36.50 -1.42
CA ASN A 285 14.75 -37.93 -1.75
C ASN A 285 13.62 -38.31 -2.74
N GLU A 286 12.55 -37.50 -2.78
CA GLU A 286 11.37 -37.65 -3.65
C GLU A 286 11.47 -36.73 -4.90
N CYS A 287 12.56 -35.98 -5.01
CA CYS A 287 12.78 -34.99 -6.06
C CYS A 287 13.04 -35.66 -7.43
N SER A 288 12.02 -35.63 -8.28
CA SER A 288 12.05 -36.10 -9.67
C SER A 288 12.54 -35.05 -10.68
N THR A 289 13.07 -33.90 -10.21
CA THR A 289 13.55 -32.83 -11.08
C THR A 289 14.73 -33.29 -11.96
N PRO A 290 14.71 -33.00 -13.28
CA PRO A 290 15.82 -33.30 -14.20
C PRO A 290 17.17 -32.76 -13.72
N LYS A 291 18.24 -33.54 -13.94
CA LYS A 291 19.61 -33.24 -13.44
C LYS A 291 20.10 -31.83 -13.81
N HIS A 292 19.89 -31.40 -15.06
CA HIS A 292 20.34 -30.09 -15.52
C HIS A 292 19.73 -28.90 -14.73
N LEU A 293 18.47 -29.01 -14.28
CA LEU A 293 17.83 -27.98 -13.45
C LEU A 293 18.34 -28.01 -12.00
N VAL A 294 18.64 -29.21 -11.48
CA VAL A 294 19.29 -29.39 -10.17
C VAL A 294 20.69 -28.77 -10.15
N GLU A 295 21.45 -28.94 -11.23
CA GLU A 295 22.79 -28.37 -11.40
C GLU A 295 22.75 -26.83 -11.47
N LEU A 296 21.83 -26.24 -12.24
CA LEU A 296 21.61 -24.79 -12.29
C LEU A 296 21.21 -24.21 -10.91
N TYR A 297 20.29 -24.87 -10.20
CA TYR A 297 19.89 -24.44 -8.86
C TYR A 297 21.07 -24.48 -7.87
N GLN A 298 21.85 -25.57 -7.87
CA GLN A 298 23.02 -25.70 -6.99
C GLN A 298 24.15 -24.70 -7.33
N ALA A 299 24.30 -24.31 -8.60
CA ALA A 299 25.19 -23.22 -8.99
C ALA A 299 24.74 -21.88 -8.37
N SER A 300 23.44 -21.55 -8.47
CA SER A 300 22.90 -20.28 -7.93
C SER A 300 23.07 -20.13 -6.41
N ILE A 301 23.02 -21.23 -5.63
CA ILE A 301 23.28 -21.18 -4.18
C ILE A 301 24.74 -20.86 -3.89
N LYS A 302 25.68 -21.49 -4.63
CA LYS A 302 27.12 -21.27 -4.46
C LYS A 302 27.52 -19.84 -4.82
N GLU A 303 26.81 -19.23 -5.76
CA GLU A 303 27.02 -17.84 -6.18
C GLU A 303 26.49 -16.84 -5.15
N LYS A 304 25.30 -17.09 -4.56
CA LYS A 304 24.77 -16.28 -3.45
C LYS A 304 25.70 -16.25 -2.23
N GLY A 305 26.43 -17.34 -1.96
CA GLY A 305 27.43 -17.40 -0.88
C GLY A 305 28.66 -16.48 -1.08
N LYS A 306 28.84 -15.85 -2.25
CA LYS A 306 29.84 -14.79 -2.48
C LYS A 306 29.28 -13.37 -2.37
N ILE A 307 27.97 -13.21 -2.36
CA ILE A 307 27.28 -11.90 -2.34
C ILE A 307 26.89 -11.51 -0.90
N SER A 308 26.86 -12.49 0.02
CA SER A 308 26.44 -12.35 1.42
C SER A 308 27.37 -11.55 2.34
N GLU A 309 28.44 -10.91 1.85
CA GLU A 309 29.26 -9.99 2.66
C GLU A 309 28.77 -8.53 2.65
N THR A 310 27.81 -8.16 1.80
CA THR A 310 27.25 -6.79 1.81
C THR A 310 25.74 -6.75 1.58
N HIS A 311 25.02 -6.19 2.56
CA HIS A 311 23.61 -5.78 2.54
C HIS A 311 22.54 -6.88 2.48
N LEU A 312 22.00 -7.23 3.65
CA LEU A 312 20.69 -7.87 3.79
C LEU A 312 19.65 -6.82 4.21
N ILE A 313 18.69 -6.54 3.32
CA ILE A 313 17.38 -5.98 3.68
C ILE A 313 16.39 -7.13 3.52
N GLU A 314 15.79 -7.58 4.62
CA GLU A 314 14.73 -8.58 4.56
C GLU A 314 13.45 -7.94 4.00
N ASN A 315 13.00 -8.42 2.84
CA ASN A 315 11.74 -8.02 2.22
C ASN A 315 10.74 -9.19 2.28
N PRO A 316 9.73 -9.16 3.17
CA PRO A 316 8.94 -10.34 3.53
C PRO A 316 7.72 -10.61 2.61
N TYR A 317 7.78 -10.29 1.32
CA TYR A 317 6.72 -10.63 0.36
C TYR A 317 7.24 -10.99 -1.04
N PRO A 318 7.19 -12.28 -1.44
CA PRO A 318 7.34 -12.70 -2.83
C PRO A 318 5.98 -12.67 -3.54
N MET A 319 5.50 -11.48 -3.90
CA MET A 319 4.35 -11.36 -4.82
C MET A 319 4.83 -11.57 -6.24
N ASP A 320 4.73 -12.82 -6.70
CA ASP A 320 4.79 -13.17 -8.12
C ASP A 320 3.56 -12.59 -8.81
N ILE A 321 3.73 -11.43 -9.47
CA ILE A 321 2.62 -10.75 -10.15
C ILE A 321 2.26 -11.55 -11.39
N THR A 322 1.27 -12.42 -11.23
CA THR A 322 0.60 -13.09 -12.35
C THR A 322 0.16 -12.05 -13.37
N HIS A 323 0.58 -12.29 -14.61
CA HIS A 323 0.41 -11.45 -15.79
C HIS A 323 -1.06 -11.07 -16.07
N LEU A 324 -1.53 -9.96 -15.49
CA LEU A 324 -2.85 -9.36 -15.76
C LEU A 324 -2.68 -8.10 -16.60
N ASN A 325 -3.37 -8.05 -17.74
CA ASN A 325 -3.22 -7.02 -18.76
C ASN A 325 -4.35 -5.97 -18.65
N VAL A 326 -4.09 -4.75 -19.12
CA VAL A 326 -4.99 -3.58 -18.96
C VAL A 326 -6.29 -3.71 -19.77
N THR A 327 -6.39 -4.69 -20.67
CA THR A 327 -7.58 -5.00 -21.48
C THR A 327 -8.81 -5.40 -20.66
N ASP A 328 -8.63 -5.81 -19.40
CA ASP A 328 -9.71 -6.43 -18.61
C ASP A 328 -10.53 -5.41 -17.80
N PHE A 329 -10.23 -4.10 -17.89
CA PHE A 329 -10.73 -3.09 -16.93
C PHE A 329 -11.31 -1.78 -17.50
N PHE A 330 -11.52 -1.62 -18.81
CA PHE A 330 -12.17 -0.41 -19.36
C PHE A 330 -13.19 -0.68 -20.47
N GLU A 331 -14.45 -0.33 -20.20
CA GLU A 331 -15.32 0.29 -21.21
C GLU A 331 -15.01 1.80 -21.24
N ASP A 332 -14.98 2.40 -22.43
CA ASP A 332 -14.58 3.80 -22.61
C ASP A 332 -15.53 4.80 -21.91
N PRO A 333 -15.02 5.79 -21.15
CA PRO A 333 -15.85 6.77 -20.45
C PRO A 333 -16.40 7.90 -21.34
N LYS A 334 -16.40 7.74 -22.67
CA LYS A 334 -16.77 8.83 -23.62
C LYS A 334 -18.27 8.94 -23.94
N ASP A 335 -19.07 7.90 -23.69
CA ASP A 335 -20.46 7.84 -24.17
C ASP A 335 -21.55 8.19 -23.14
N LYS A 336 -21.20 8.89 -22.04
CA LYS A 336 -22.17 9.24 -20.96
C LYS A 336 -22.23 10.74 -20.59
N LEU A 337 -21.95 11.65 -21.53
CA LEU A 337 -22.13 13.10 -21.32
C LEU A 337 -23.18 13.77 -22.24
N THR A 338 -24.10 13.01 -22.83
CA THR A 338 -25.15 13.52 -23.73
C THR A 338 -26.58 13.19 -23.28
N ALA A 339 -26.77 12.80 -22.01
CA ALA A 339 -28.07 12.36 -21.48
C ALA A 339 -28.45 13.02 -20.13
N SER A 340 -28.32 14.34 -20.02
CA SER A 340 -28.97 15.11 -18.93
C SER A 340 -29.06 16.63 -19.20
N ILE A 341 -29.73 17.02 -20.29
CA ILE A 341 -30.33 18.36 -20.41
C ILE A 341 -31.80 18.13 -20.77
N GLY A 342 -32.68 18.22 -19.77
CA GLY A 342 -34.13 18.14 -19.92
C GLY A 342 -34.74 19.54 -19.89
N ASP A 343 -35.72 19.77 -20.78
CA ASP A 343 -36.21 21.10 -21.11
C ASP A 343 -36.92 21.84 -19.97
N GLY A 344 -36.56 23.12 -19.79
CA GLY A 344 -37.25 24.09 -18.94
C GLY A 344 -37.89 25.18 -19.78
N ASN A 345 -39.13 24.97 -20.21
CA ASN A 345 -39.85 25.86 -21.11
C ASN A 345 -40.31 27.15 -20.39
N VAL A 346 -39.93 28.33 -20.88
CA VAL A 346 -40.44 29.63 -20.40
C VAL A 346 -41.12 30.34 -21.57
N HIS A 347 -42.45 30.36 -21.56
CA HIS A 347 -43.23 31.17 -22.49
C HIS A 347 -43.28 32.63 -22.04
N THR A 348 -42.92 33.53 -22.96
CA THR A 348 -43.20 34.96 -22.86
C THR A 348 -44.57 35.27 -23.46
N ASN A 349 -45.43 35.94 -22.69
CA ASN A 349 -46.29 37.05 -23.09
C ASN A 349 -46.88 37.72 -21.84
#